data_AF-A0A9D6THV6-F1
#
_entry.id   AF-A0A9D6THV6-F1
#
_cell.length_a   1.000
_cell.length_b   1.000
_cell.length_c   1.000
_cell.angle_alpha   90.00
_cell.angle_beta   90.00
_cell.angle_gamma   90.00
#
_symmetry.space_group_name_H-M   'P 1'
#
loop_
_entity.id
_entity.type
_entity.pdbx_description
1 polymer ?
#
loop_
_entity_poly.entity_id
_entity_poly.type
_entity_poly.pdbx_seq_one_letter_code
_entity_poly.pdbx_strand_id
1 'polypeptide(L)' 'MNLWLAAYCNEGFGYVPSARVIREGGYETRGLISGDGWFAPPVQDSLVAKVAELATKVGRP' A
#
# COMPACT_ATOMS: atom_id res chain seq x y z
N MET A 1 16.13 -11.12 -9.91
CA MET A 1 15.04 -10.48 -9.12
C MET A 1 15.29 -8.99 -9.21
N ASN A 2 14.50 -8.27 -10.01
CA ASN A 2 14.80 -6.90 -10.45
C ASN A 2 13.67 -5.93 -10.04
N LEU A 3 13.15 -6.08 -8.83
CA LEU A 3 12.13 -5.21 -8.26
C LEU A 3 12.80 -4.07 -7.50
N TRP A 4 12.46 -2.84 -7.87
CA TRP A 4 12.82 -1.64 -7.13
C TRP A 4 11.56 -1.07 -6.49
N LEU A 5 11.67 -0.69 -5.21
CA LEU A 5 10.60 -0.03 -4.48
C LEU A 5 10.96 1.43 -4.29
N ALA A 6 10.07 2.32 -4.70
CA ALA A 6 10.18 3.76 -4.48
C ALA A 6 8.90 4.22 -3.77
N ALA A 7 9.06 4.80 -2.58
CA ALA A 7 7.98 5.41 -1.84
C ALA A 7 7.81 6.88 -2.26
N TYR A 8 6.66 7.48 -1.90
CA TYR A 8 6.37 8.90 -2.15
C TYR A 8 6.42 9.31 -3.63
N CYS A 9 6.02 8.40 -4.52
CA CYS A 9 5.91 8.70 -5.94
C CYS A 9 4.48 9.16 -6.29
N ASN A 10 4.38 10.19 -7.13
CA ASN A 10 3.15 10.77 -7.70
C ASN A 10 2.21 11.45 -6.70
N GLU A 11 1.87 10.81 -5.57
CA GLU A 11 0.95 11.31 -4.56
C GLU A 11 1.36 10.89 -3.14
N GLY A 12 1.15 11.76 -2.16
CA GLY A 12 1.53 11.54 -0.77
C GLY A 12 0.32 11.55 0.16
N PHE A 13 -0.26 10.38 0.42
CA PHE A 13 -1.50 10.28 1.21
C PHE A 13 -1.32 9.70 2.62
N GLY A 14 -0.14 9.16 2.97
CA GLY A 14 0.13 8.59 4.29
C GLY A 14 0.67 7.17 4.22
N TYR A 15 0.27 6.32 5.15
CA TYR A 15 0.79 4.96 5.29
C TYR A 15 -0.12 3.91 4.65
N VAL A 16 0.48 2.86 4.10
CA VAL A 16 -0.22 1.63 3.69
C VAL A 16 0.22 0.51 4.64
N PRO A 17 -0.49 0.28 5.77
CA PRO A 17 -0.11 -0.74 6.74
C PRO A 17 -0.55 -2.14 6.28
N SER A 18 0.15 -3.16 6.78
CA SER A 18 -0.30 -4.54 6.68
C SER A 18 -1.49 -4.81 7.62
N ALA A 19 -2.26 -5.87 7.36
CA ALA A 19 -3.32 -6.31 8.27
C ALA A 19 -2.81 -6.59 9.69
N ARG A 20 -1.55 -7.03 9.83
CA ARG A 20 -0.90 -7.26 11.12
C ARG A 20 -0.68 -5.93 11.86
N VAL A 21 -0.10 -4.95 11.18
CA VAL A 21 0.19 -3.62 11.77
C VAL A 21 -1.12 -2.94 12.18
N ILE A 22 -2.19 -3.05 11.39
CA ILE A 22 -3.53 -2.57 11.77
C ILE A 22 -4.01 -3.19 13.10
N ARG A 23 -3.78 -4.48 13.33
CA ARG A 23 -4.14 -5.15 14.61
C ARG A 23 -3.25 -4.74 15.78
N GLU A 24 -1.97 -4.50 15.53
CA GLU A 24 -1.00 -4.06 16.54
C GLU A 24 -1.22 -2.60 16.95
N GLY A 25 -1.82 -1.79 16.06
CA GLY A 25 -2.01 -0.36 16.28
C GLY A 25 -0.75 0.44 15.98
N GLY A 26 -0.71 1.71 16.42
CA GLY A 26 0.44 2.61 16.23
C GLY A 26 0.18 3.73 15.22
N TYR A 27 1.18 4.59 15.03
CA TYR A 27 1.04 5.81 14.22
C TYR A 27 0.77 5.49 12.73
N GLU A 28 1.42 4.45 12.23
CA GLU A 28 1.38 3.97 10.84
C GLU A 28 0.02 3.36 10.47
N THR A 29 -0.84 3.07 11.46
CA THR A 29 -2.18 2.55 11.19
C THR A 29 -3.14 3.64 10.71
N ARG A 30 -2.81 4.93 10.90
CA ARG A 30 -3.68 6.09 10.61
C ARG A 30 -4.08 6.23 9.14
N GLY A 31 -3.40 5.54 8.22
CA GLY A 31 -3.77 5.51 6.82
C GLY A 31 -3.68 6.89 6.17
N LEU A 32 -4.80 7.40 5.67
CA LEU A 32 -4.89 8.68 4.97
C LEU A 32 -4.70 9.84 5.97
N ILE A 33 -3.58 10.56 5.88
CA ILE A 33 -3.28 11.68 6.81
C ILE A 33 -4.10 12.93 6.47
N SER A 34 -4.58 13.06 5.23
CA SER A 34 -5.25 14.26 4.71
C SER A 34 -6.78 14.12 4.47
N GLY A 35 -7.43 13.04 4.92
CA GLY A 35 -8.87 12.83 4.67
C GLY A 35 -9.52 11.70 5.50
N ASP A 36 -10.82 11.49 5.30
CA ASP A 36 -11.65 10.59 6.11
C ASP A 36 -11.28 9.10 5.94
N GLY A 37 -10.69 8.52 6.99
CA GLY A 37 -10.80 7.09 7.28
C GLY A 37 -9.51 6.26 7.27
N TRP A 38 -9.50 5.27 8.14
CA TRP A 38 -8.45 4.27 8.25
C TRP A 38 -8.58 3.26 7.11
N PHE A 39 -7.46 2.76 6.60
CA PHE A 39 -7.50 1.66 5.66
C PHE A 39 -8.05 0.39 6.33
N ALA A 40 -8.87 -0.36 5.60
CA ALA A 40 -9.29 -1.69 6.01
C ALA A 40 -8.08 -2.66 6.00
N PRO A 41 -8.09 -3.72 6.83
CA PRO A 41 -6.99 -4.71 6.91
C PRO A 41 -6.42 -5.20 5.56
N PRO A 42 -7.20 -5.38 4.48
CA PRO A 42 -6.68 -5.86 3.19
C PRO A 42 -5.92 -4.83 2.34
N VAL A 43 -5.70 -3.58 2.79
CA VAL A 43 -5.15 -2.51 1.93
C VAL A 43 -3.82 -2.88 1.26
N GLN A 44 -2.90 -3.49 2.01
CA GLN A 44 -1.61 -3.92 1.46
C GLN A 44 -1.82 -4.93 0.34
N ASP A 45 -2.73 -5.89 0.52
CA ASP A 45 -2.99 -6.94 -0.45
C ASP A 45 -3.64 -6.37 -1.71
N SER A 46 -4.57 -5.41 -1.55
CA SER A 46 -5.14 -4.66 -2.65
C SER A 46 -4.09 -3.91 -3.47
N LEU A 47 -3.13 -3.26 -2.80
CA LEU A 47 -2.02 -2.57 -3.46
C LEU A 47 -1.13 -3.56 -4.23
N VAL A 48 -0.70 -4.65 -3.59
CA VAL A 48 0.17 -5.67 -4.20
C VAL A 48 -0.51 -6.33 -5.39
N ALA A 49 -1.79 -6.70 -5.26
CA ALA A 49 -2.57 -7.29 -6.35
C ALA A 49 -2.62 -6.34 -7.56
N LYS A 50 -2.81 -5.04 -7.32
CA LYS A 50 -2.85 -4.05 -8.40
C LYS A 50 -1.49 -3.84 -9.06
N VAL A 51 -0.40 -3.80 -8.30
CA VAL A 51 0.95 -3.75 -8.86
C VAL A 51 1.26 -4.98 -9.71
N ALA A 52 0.90 -6.18 -9.24
CA ALA A 52 1.08 -7.43 -10.00
C ALA A 52 0.25 -7.45 -11.31
N GLU A 53 -1.00 -6.98 -11.27
CA GLU A 53 -1.85 -6.80 -12.45
C GLU A 53 -1.17 -5.88 -13.48
N LEU A 54 -0.66 -4.73 -13.04
CA LEU A 54 -0.01 -3.75 -13.91
C LEU A 54 1.33 -4.27 -14.47
N ALA A 55 2.13 -4.96 -13.67
CA ALA A 55 3.36 -5.61 -14.11
C ALA A 55 3.07 -6.62 -15.23
N THR A 56 2.06 -7.46 -15.04
CA THR A 56 1.63 -8.46 -16.03
C THR A 56 1.24 -7.80 -17.35
N LYS A 57 0.49 -6.69 -17.31
CA LYS A 57 0.06 -5.94 -18.50
C LYS A 57 1.23 -5.42 -19.35
N VAL A 58 2.40 -5.22 -18.76
CA VAL A 58 3.60 -4.73 -19.45
C VAL A 58 4.66 -5.83 -19.65
N GLY A 59 4.28 -7.10 -19.51
CA GLY A 59 5.18 -8.24 -19.76
C GLY A 59 6.20 -8.50 -18.66
N ARG A 60 5.95 -8.04 -17.43
CA ARG A 60 6.80 -8.32 -16.27
C ARG A 60 6.14 -9.41 -15.41
N PRO A 61 6.78 -10.58 -15.23
CA PRO A 61 6.27 -11.66 -14.39
C PRO A 61 6.34 -11.34 -12.90
#